data_AF-A0A838JNR3-F1
#
_entry.id   AF-A0A838JNR3-F1
#
_cell.length_a   1.000
_cell.length_b   1.000
_cell.length_c   1.000
_cell.angle_alpha   90.00
_cell.angle_beta   90.00
_cell.angle_gamma   90.00
#
_symmetry.space_group_name_H-M   'P 1'
#
loop_
_entity.id
_entity.type
_entity.pdbx_description
1 polymer ?
#
loop_
_entity_poly.entity_id
_entity_poly.type
_entity_poly.pdbx_seq_one_letter_code
_entity_poly.pdbx_strand_id
1 'polypeptide(L)' 'MRGSRIHAFKFAALIGRILGDLALDGDTPYPIEAFRLERPAITNLAFEETFHV' A
#
# COMPACT_ATOMS: atom_id res chain seq x y z
N MET A 1 18.19 -12.51 18.58
CA MET A 1 18.30 -11.92 17.22
C MET A 1 18.08 -13.01 16.16
N ARG A 2 16.96 -12.97 15.41
CA ARG A 2 16.85 -13.21 13.94
C ARG A 2 15.38 -13.47 13.56
N GLY A 3 14.76 -12.49 12.91
CA GLY A 3 13.52 -12.64 12.13
C GLY A 3 13.77 -12.01 10.76
N SER A 4 13.43 -12.72 9.70
CA SER A 4 13.66 -12.35 8.30
C SER A 4 13.11 -10.95 7.97
N ARG A 5 14.00 -9.97 7.77
CA ARG A 5 13.65 -8.65 7.21
C ARG A 5 13.46 -8.69 5.68
N ILE A 6 13.32 -9.88 5.09
CA ILE A 6 13.29 -10.10 3.63
C ILE A 6 11.87 -10.45 3.12
N HIS A 7 10.84 -10.32 3.97
CA HIS A 7 9.47 -10.63 3.53
C HIS A 7 8.95 -9.68 2.44
N ALA A 8 9.37 -8.42 2.42
CA ALA A 8 8.97 -7.45 1.40
C ALA A 8 9.62 -7.72 0.03
N PHE A 9 10.79 -8.37 -0.01
CA PHE A 9 11.54 -8.55 -1.25
C PHE A 9 10.78 -9.38 -2.29
N LYS A 10 9.95 -10.33 -1.86
CA LYS A 10 9.12 -11.14 -2.77
C LYS A 10 8.12 -10.30 -3.58
N PHE A 11 7.81 -9.09 -3.12
CA PHE A 11 6.88 -8.17 -3.76
C PHE A 11 7.60 -7.08 -4.57
N ALA A 12 8.93 -7.06 -4.63
CA ALA A 12 9.69 -5.98 -5.27
C ALA A 12 9.26 -5.75 -6.73
N ALA A 13 9.06 -6.81 -7.50
CA ALA A 13 8.59 -6.70 -8.89
C ALA A 13 7.17 -6.11 -8.99
N LEU A 14 6.26 -6.53 -8.10
CA LEU A 14 4.88 -6.01 -8.07
C LEU A 14 4.87 -4.53 -7.67
N ILE A 15 5.61 -4.16 -6.63
CA ILE A 15 5.74 -2.76 -6.18
C ILE A 15 6.33 -1.90 -7.31
N GLY A 16 7.38 -2.39 -7.99
CA GLY A 16 7.97 -1.68 -9.12
C GLY A 16 6.98 -1.46 -10.27
N ARG A 17 6.13 -2.45 -10.56
CA ARG A 17 5.07 -2.30 -11.57
C ARG A 17 4.05 -1.23 -11.19
N ILE A 18 3.51 -1.32 -9.97
CA ILE A 18 2.52 -0.36 -9.46
C ILE A 18 3.10 1.07 -9.48
N LEU A 19 4.33 1.25 -9.00
CA LEU A 19 4.98 2.56 -8.99
C LEU A 19 5.27 3.07 -10.41
N GLY A 20 5.60 2.19 -11.34
CA GLY A 20 5.78 2.54 -12.75
C GLY A 20 4.48 3.03 -13.41
N ASP A 21 3.38 2.30 -13.22
CA ASP A 21 2.05 2.69 -13.74
C ASP A 21 1.64 4.05 -13.16
N LEU A 22 1.78 4.26 -11.85
CA LEU A 22 1.47 5.54 -11.20
C LEU A 22 2.36 6.70 -11.68
N ALA A 23 3.65 6.45 -11.93
CA ALA A 23 4.58 7.50 -12.35
C ALA A 23 4.37 7.93 -13.81
N LEU A 24 3.93 7.01 -14.68
CA LEU A 24 3.76 7.26 -16.11
C LEU A 24 2.33 7.68 -16.45
N ASP A 25 1.35 6.99 -15.90
CA ASP A 25 -0.07 7.12 -16.27
C ASP A 25 -0.92 7.74 -15.16
N GLY A 26 -0.41 7.82 -13.93
CA GLY A 26 -1.12 8.38 -12.78
C GLY A 26 -2.17 7.44 -12.17
N ASP A 27 -2.32 6.22 -12.70
CA ASP A 27 -3.28 5.22 -12.24
C ASP A 27 -2.69 3.80 -12.34
N THR A 28 -3.33 2.82 -11.70
CA THR A 28 -2.90 1.42 -11.72
C THR A 28 -4.10 0.48 -11.55
N PRO A 29 -4.14 -0.68 -12.24
CA PRO A 29 -5.27 -1.62 -12.12
C PRO A 29 -5.27 -2.42 -10.81
N TYR A 30 -4.23 -2.29 -9.98
CA TYR A 30 -4.14 -2.98 -8.70
C TYR A 30 -4.91 -2.22 -7.60
N PRO A 31 -5.61 -2.92 -6.70
CA PRO A 31 -6.39 -2.29 -5.63
C PRO A 31 -5.47 -1.73 -4.54
N ILE A 32 -5.07 -0.47 -4.70
CA ILE A 32 -4.14 0.23 -3.80
C ILE A 32 -4.84 1.26 -2.91
N GLU A 33 -6.17 1.23 -2.82
CA GLU A 33 -6.98 2.22 -2.10
C GLU A 33 -6.55 2.33 -0.63
N ALA A 34 -6.21 1.19 -0.02
CA ALA A 34 -5.71 1.11 1.34
C ALA A 34 -4.36 1.81 1.54
N PHE A 35 -3.59 2.08 0.48
CA PHE A 35 -2.28 2.73 0.54
C PHE A 35 -2.31 4.22 0.17
N ARG A 36 -3.47 4.75 -0.23
CA ARG A 36 -3.62 6.17 -0.56
C ARG A 36 -3.39 7.06 0.66
N LEU A 37 -2.71 8.18 0.46
CA LEU A 37 -2.49 9.19 1.51
C LEU A 37 -3.80 9.84 1.95
N GLU A 38 -4.78 9.91 1.04
CA GLU A 38 -6.08 10.52 1.31
C GLU A 38 -7.04 9.58 2.06
N ARG A 39 -6.65 8.33 2.36
CA ARG A 39 -7.56 7.36 2.97
C ARG A 39 -8.08 7.89 4.32
N PRO A 40 -9.35 7.64 4.68
CA PRO A 40 -9.95 8.19 5.90
C PRO A 40 -9.18 7.90 7.18
N ALA A 41 -8.51 6.75 7.27
CA ALA A 41 -7.66 6.38 8.40
C ALA A 41 -6.45 7.31 8.62
N ILE A 42 -6.11 8.17 7.65
CA ILE A 42 -5.03 9.17 7.75
C ILE A 42 -5.60 10.58 7.91
N THR A 43 -6.70 10.89 7.20
CA THR A 43 -7.22 12.25 7.06
C THR A 43 -8.35 12.60 8.03
N ASN A 44 -9.10 11.61 8.52
CA ASN A 44 -10.22 11.81 9.42
C ASN A 44 -9.85 11.44 10.87
N LEU A 45 -9.83 12.43 11.76
CA LEU A 45 -9.52 12.23 13.18
C LEU A 45 -10.57 11.37 13.93
N ALA A 46 -11.79 11.29 13.40
CA ALA A 46 -12.86 10.47 13.95
C ALA A 46 -12.98 9.11 13.24
N PHE A 47 -11.94 8.65 12.56
CA PHE A 47 -11.96 7.36 11.88
C PHE A 47 -11.95 6.21 12.90
N GLU A 48 -12.99 5.38 12.86
CA GLU A 48 -13.11 4.18 13.71
C GLU A 48 -12.17 3.06 13.24
N GLU A 49 -11.39 2.52 14.17
CA GLU A 49 -10.46 1.44 13.87
C GLU A 49 -11.22 0.16 13.48
N THR A 50 -10.97 -0.35 12.27
CA THR A 50 -11.59 -1.57 11.78
C THR A 50 -10.56 -2.69 11.77
N PHE A 51 -10.79 -3.73 12.56
CA PHE A 51 -9.94 -4.91 12.62
C PHE A 51 -10.64 -6.09 11.93
N HIS A 52 -9.94 -6.74 11.00
CA HIS A 52 -10.39 -8.00 10.42
C HIS A 52 -9.83 -9.16 11.26
N VAL A 53 -10.73 -10.03 11.74
CA VAL A 53 -10.41 -11.27 12.47
C VAL A 53 -10.39 -12.45 11.51
#